data_AF-A0A401QJI7-F1
#
_entry.id   AF-A0A401QJI7-F1
#
_cell.length_a   1.000
_cell.length_b   1.000
_cell.length_c   1.000
_cell.angle_alpha   90.00
_cell.angle_beta   90.00
_cell.angle_gamma   90.00
#
_symmetry.space_group_name_H-M   'P 1'
#
loop_
_entity.id
_entity.type
_entity.pdbx_description
1 polymer ?
#
loop_
_entity_poly.entity_id
_entity_poly.type
_entity_poly.pdbx_seq_one_letter_code
_entity_poly.pdbx_strand_id
1 'polypeptide(L)'
;DTGLYYDRYLREVIDVLETDTHFREKLQTADVEDIKSGKLSSELDLVSHHIRTRLDELKRQEVSRLRMLIKAKMDAEQGESK
;
A
#
# COMPACT_ATOMS: atom_id res chain seq x y z
N ASP A 1 7.11 -11.26 10.76
CA ASP A 1 7.60 -9.88 10.63
C ASP A 1 7.00 -9.01 9.53
N THR A 2 6.11 -9.46 8.66
CA THR A 2 5.57 -8.58 7.61
C THR A 2 4.39 -7.69 8.03
N GLY A 3 3.69 -8.02 9.13
CA GLY A 3 2.51 -7.27 9.59
C GLY A 3 2.78 -5.80 9.89
N LEU A 4 3.83 -5.50 10.65
CA LEU A 4 4.18 -4.11 11.03
C LEU A 4 4.53 -3.21 9.83
N TYR A 5 5.12 -3.78 8.77
CA TYR A 5 5.48 -3.03 7.56
C TYR A 5 4.27 -2.80 6.66
N TYR A 6 3.37 -3.78 6.56
CA TYR A 6 2.14 -3.63 5.82
C TYR A 6 1.22 -2.60 6.49
N ASP A 7 1.13 -2.61 7.82
CA ASP A 7 0.37 -1.61 8.58
C ASP A 7 0.91 -0.19 8.37
N ARG A 8 2.24 -0.03 8.30
CA ARG A 8 2.87 1.25 7.97
C ARG A 8 2.52 1.71 6.55
N TYR A 9 2.63 0.82 5.56
CA TYR A 9 2.26 1.12 4.18
C TYR A 9 0.79 1.54 4.09
N LEU A 10 -0.11 0.82 4.77
CA LEU A 10 -1.53 1.13 4.79
C LEU A 10 -1.80 2.50 5.43
N ARG A 11 -1.08 2.84 6.50
CA ARG A 11 -1.18 4.16 7.13
C ARG A 11 -0.74 5.28 6.19
N GLU A 12 0.38 5.12 5.49
CA GLU A 12 0.85 6.11 4.51
C GLU A 12 -0.13 6.28 3.34
N VAL A 13 -0.78 5.19 2.91
CA VAL A 13 -1.86 5.25 1.92
C VAL A 13 -3.05 6.06 2.45
N ILE A 14 -3.50 5.80 3.68
CA ILE A 14 -4.60 6.53 4.32
C ILE A 14 -4.25 8.02 4.44
N ASP A 15 -3.05 8.36 4.94
CA ASP A 15 -2.60 9.74 5.11
C ASP A 15 -2.65 10.51 3.77
N VAL A 16 -2.24 9.89 2.67
CA VAL A 16 -2.32 10.49 1.33
C VAL A 16 -3.77 10.68 0.89
N LEU A 17 -4.62 9.70 1.12
CA LEU A 17 -6.04 9.76 0.76
C LEU A 17 -6.80 10.82 1.58
N GLU A 18 -6.47 11.02 2.85
CA GLU A 18 -7.07 12.04 3.71
C GLU A 18 -6.75 13.47 3.28
N THR A 19 -5.73 13.69 2.46
CA THR A 19 -5.42 15.02 1.90
C THR A 19 -6.46 15.49 0.89
N ASP A 20 -7.25 14.58 0.31
CA ASP A 20 -8.34 14.88 -0.60
C ASP A 20 -9.66 14.96 0.18
N THR A 21 -10.32 16.12 0.16
CA THR A 21 -11.56 16.36 0.92
C THR A 21 -12.69 15.40 0.52
N HIS A 22 -12.81 15.08 -0.77
CA HIS A 22 -13.86 14.17 -1.25
C HIS A 22 -13.61 12.75 -0.76
N PHE A 23 -12.35 12.32 -0.78
CA PHE A 23 -11.99 10.98 -0.33
C PHE A 23 -11.98 10.84 1.19
N ARG A 24 -11.68 11.91 1.93
CA ARG A 24 -11.75 11.95 3.39
C ARG A 24 -13.15 11.60 3.91
N GLU A 25 -14.20 12.15 3.31
CA GLU A 25 -15.59 11.85 3.70
C GLU A 25 -15.90 10.35 3.51
N LYS A 26 -15.36 9.76 2.45
CA LYS A 26 -15.54 8.33 2.18
C LYS A 26 -14.75 7.46 3.14
N LEU A 27 -13.51 7.85 3.49
CA LEU A 27 -12.71 7.17 4.50
C LEU A 27 -13.39 7.15 5.88
N GLN A 28 -14.18 8.16 6.22
CA GLN A 28 -14.95 8.16 7.48
C GLN A 28 -16.05 7.09 7.50
N THR A 29 -16.53 6.67 6.32
CA THR A 29 -17.58 5.65 6.17
C THR A 29 -17.04 4.28 5.78
N ALA A 30 -15.80 4.22 5.27
CA ALA A 30 -15.16 3.00 4.81
C ALA A 30 -14.44 2.30 5.97
N ASP A 31 -14.64 0.98 6.06
CA ASP A 31 -13.88 0.17 7.01
C ASP A 31 -12.47 -0.12 6.48
N VAL A 32 -11.53 -0.42 7.38
CA VAL A 32 -10.16 -0.81 7.03
C VAL A 32 -10.16 -2.04 6.12
N GLU A 33 -11.12 -2.94 6.30
CA GLU A 33 -11.32 -4.12 5.44
C GLU A 33 -11.78 -3.74 4.01
N ASP A 34 -12.57 -2.68 3.85
CA ASP A 34 -12.98 -2.18 2.53
C ASP A 34 -11.77 -1.57 1.78
N ILE A 35 -10.84 -0.96 2.51
CA ILE A 35 -9.58 -0.43 1.95
C ILE A 35 -8.67 -1.59 1.53
N LYS A 36 -8.45 -2.58 2.41
CA LYS A 36 -7.59 -3.74 2.12
C LYS A 36 -8.11 -4.61 0.98
N SER A 37 -9.44 -4.77 0.88
CA SER A 37 -10.08 -5.52 -0.20
C SER A 37 -10.04 -4.80 -1.55
N GLY A 38 -9.66 -3.52 -1.57
CA GLY A 38 -9.60 -2.72 -2.80
C GLY A 38 -10.98 -2.29 -3.30
N LYS A 39 -12.02 -2.33 -2.47
CA LYS A 39 -13.38 -1.88 -2.83
C LYS A 39 -13.42 -0.40 -3.21
N LEU A 40 -12.52 0.39 -2.63
CA LEU A 40 -12.35 1.82 -2.92
C LEU A 40 -11.52 2.09 -4.19
N SER A 41 -11.03 1.05 -4.87
CA SER A 41 -10.16 1.21 -6.06
C SER A 41 -10.86 1.89 -7.24
N SER A 42 -12.16 1.66 -7.43
CA SER A 42 -12.96 2.32 -8.47
C SER A 42 -13.15 3.81 -8.21
N GLU A 43 -13.05 4.23 -6.96
CA GLU A 43 -13.20 5.63 -6.57
C GLU A 43 -11.89 6.41 -6.66
N LEU A 44 -10.75 5.70 -6.72
CA LEU A 44 -9.45 6.32 -6.97
C LEU A 44 -9.39 7.03 -8.32
N ASP A 45 -10.24 6.64 -9.28
CA ASP A 45 -10.32 7.35 -10.57
C ASP A 45 -10.88 8.77 -10.44
N LEU A 46 -11.63 9.02 -9.37
CA LEU A 46 -12.24 10.32 -9.07
C LEU A 46 -11.31 11.24 -8.26
N VAL A 47 -10.25 10.70 -7.65
CA VAL A 47 -9.28 11.55 -6.94
C VAL A 47 -8.38 12.31 -7.89
N SER A 48 -7.89 13.44 -7.38
CA SER A 48 -6.94 14.29 -8.10
C SER A 48 -5.73 13.50 -8.62
N HIS A 49 -5.26 13.81 -9.83
CA HIS A 49 -4.14 13.11 -10.47
C HIS A 49 -2.89 13.03 -9.58
N HIS A 50 -2.59 14.10 -8.83
CA HIS A 50 -1.44 14.14 -7.93
C HIS A 50 -1.51 13.09 -6.81
N ILE A 51 -2.71 12.76 -6.33
CA ILE A 51 -2.95 11.72 -5.33
C ILE A 51 -2.69 10.34 -5.96
N ARG A 52 -3.23 10.08 -7.15
CA ARG A 52 -2.99 8.82 -7.87
C ARG A 52 -1.51 8.56 -8.11
N THR A 53 -0.78 9.57 -8.57
CA THR A 53 0.67 9.47 -8.76
C THR A 53 1.38 9.08 -7.47
N ARG A 54 1.00 9.70 -6.35
CA ARG A 54 1.62 9.43 -5.04
C ARG A 54 1.26 8.05 -4.48
N LEU A 55 0.03 7.59 -4.66
CA LEU A 55 -0.38 6.24 -4.28
C LEU A 55 0.34 5.17 -5.11
N ASP A 56 0.51 5.41 -6.41
CA ASP A 56 1.27 4.49 -7.27
C ASP A 56 2.75 4.43 -6.86
N GLU A 57 3.33 5.55 -6.45
CA GLU A 57 4.70 5.60 -5.91
C GLU A 57 4.82 4.79 -4.61
N LEU A 58 3.91 4.97 -3.65
CA LEU A 58 3.88 4.19 -2.42
C LEU A 58 3.76 2.69 -2.72
N LYS A 59 2.83 2.31 -3.60
CA LYS A 59 2.65 0.92 -4.03
C LYS A 59 3.91 0.36 -4.68
N ARG A 60 4.57 1.13 -5.55
CA ARG A 60 5.83 0.73 -6.20
C ARG A 60 6.96 0.52 -5.19
N GLN A 61 7.06 1.36 -4.18
CA GLN A 61 8.04 1.22 -3.10
C GLN A 61 7.80 -0.06 -2.30
N GLU A 62 6.54 -0.33 -1.92
CA GLU A 62 6.21 -1.53 -1.16
C GLU A 62 6.46 -2.81 -1.97
N VAL A 63 6.08 -2.83 -3.25
CA VAL A 63 6.39 -3.98 -4.14
C VAL A 63 7.90 -4.19 -4.26
N SER A 64 8.69 -3.12 -4.39
CA SER A 64 10.15 -3.22 -4.45
C SER A 64 10.73 -3.81 -3.16
N ARG A 65 10.22 -3.37 -2.00
CA ARG A 65 10.61 -3.90 -0.69
C ARG A 65 10.32 -5.39 -0.57
N LEU A 66 9.11 -5.81 -0.96
CA LEU A 66 8.70 -7.22 -0.95
C LEU A 66 9.57 -8.08 -1.87
N ARG A 67 9.88 -7.59 -3.08
CA ARG A 67 10.79 -8.28 -4.01
C ARG A 67 12.18 -8.47 -3.42
N MET A 68 12.74 -7.45 -2.76
CA MET A 68 14.03 -7.57 -2.09
C MET A 68 14.01 -8.60 -0.96
N LEU A 69 12.95 -8.62 -0.14
CA LEU A 69 12.82 -9.59 0.93
C LEU A 69 12.70 -11.03 0.41
N ILE A 70 11.93 -11.24 -0.66
CA ILE A 70 11.83 -12.56 -1.31
C ILE A 70 13.19 -13.00 -1.83
N LYS A 71 13.89 -12.11 -2.55
CA LYS A 71 15.23 -12.42 -3.09
C LYS A 71 16.23 -12.76 -1.97
N ALA A 72 16.29 -11.95 -0.91
CA ALA A 72 17.18 -12.20 0.21
C ALA A 72 16.88 -13.54 0.92
N LYS A 73 15.60 -13.92 1.05
CA LYS A 73 15.22 -15.23 1.57
C LYS A 73 15.67 -16.38 0.66
N MET A 74 15.44 -16.25 -0.65
CA MET A 74 15.87 -17.26 -1.63
C MET A 74 17.40 -17.43 -1.64
N ASP A 75 18.15 -16.33 -1.58
CA ASP A 75 19.61 -16.35 -1.54
C ASP A 75 20.13 -17.02 -0.24
N ALA A 76 19.46 -16.79 0.89
CA ALA A 76 19.79 -17.45 2.16
C ALA A 76 19.50 -18.97 2.12
N GLU A 77 18.35 -19.38 1.60
CA GLU A 77 17.98 -20.80 1.47
C GLU A 77 18.90 -21.57 0.49
N GLN A 78 19.36 -20.93 -0.58
CA GLN A 78 20.34 -21.52 -1.50
C GLN A 78 21.76 -21.55 -0.93
N GLY A 79 22.09 -20.64 -0.01
CA GLY A 79 23.36 -20.61 0.70
C GLY A 79 23.50 -21.71 1.77
N GLU A 80 22.40 -22.08 2.43
CA GLU A 80 22.38 -23.18 3.41
C GLU A 80 22.41 -24.58 2.78
N SER A 81 22.12 -24.69 1.48
CA SER A 81 22.13 -25.96 0.74
C SER A 81 23.49 -26.31 0.10
N LYS A 82 24.57 -25.59 0.45
CA LYS A 82 25.94 -25.83 -0.04
C LYS A 82 26.91 -26.21 1.06
#